data_AF-A0AAV2DTJ2-F1
#
_entry.id   AF-A0AAV2DTJ2-F1
#
_cell.length_a   1.000
_cell.length_b   1.000
_cell.length_c   1.000
_cell.angle_alpha   90.00
_cell.angle_beta   90.00
_cell.angle_gamma   90.00
#
_symmetry.space_group_name_H-M   'P 1'
#
loop_
_entity.id
_entity.type
_entity.pdbx_description
1 polymer ?
#
loop_
_entity_poly.entity_id
_entity_poly.type
_entity_poly.pdbx_seq_one_letter_code
_entity_poly.pdbx_strand_id
1 'polypeptide(L)'
;MAAAHRVLCYLKAAPGQELFLPSSGSLTLTAYCDADWAGCQSTRRSMTGYYIQLGGAPVSWRAKKQRVVARSSVEVEYRAMASATSEVLWLRFLLGELRVPQQAPTILYCDNQAALHIAANPVFHERTKHVEMDCYFVREHLQYAEIQPQKIHTSS
;
A
#
# COMPACT_ATOMS: atom_id res chain seq x y z
N MET A 1 25.76 5.25 0.28
CA MET A 1 26.12 6.66 0.01
C MET A 1 25.31 7.29 -1.12
N ALA A 2 25.14 6.63 -2.28
CA ALA A 2 24.40 7.21 -3.41
C ALA A 2 22.91 7.58 -3.12
N ALA A 3 22.17 6.74 -2.39
CA ALA A 3 20.76 7.01 -2.07
C ALA A 3 20.58 8.23 -1.13
N ALA A 4 21.38 8.32 -0.06
CA ALA A 4 21.38 9.47 0.84
C ALA A 4 21.78 10.76 0.10
N HIS A 5 22.75 10.68 -0.80
CA HIS A 5 23.14 11.81 -1.64
C HIS A 5 22.00 12.25 -2.57
N ARG A 6 21.26 11.32 -3.18
CA ARG A 6 20.07 11.65 -4.00
C ARG A 6 18.99 12.36 -3.19
N VAL A 7 18.71 11.90 -1.97
CA VAL A 7 17.75 12.55 -1.08
C VAL A 7 18.20 13.97 -0.74
N LEU A 8 19.49 14.17 -0.40
CA LEU A 8 20.04 15.49 -0.13
C LEU A 8 19.96 16.40 -1.36
N CYS A 9 20.27 15.90 -2.56
CA CYS A 9 20.13 16.66 -3.80
C CYS A 9 18.67 17.04 -4.07
N TYR A 10 17.71 16.13 -3.84
CA TYR A 10 16.29 16.41 -3.97
C TYR A 10 15.84 17.54 -3.03
N LEU A 11 16.19 17.43 -1.74
CA LEU A 11 15.85 18.44 -0.73
C LEU A 11 16.48 19.80 -1.06
N LYS A 12 17.75 19.80 -1.50
CA LYS A 12 18.46 21.03 -1.91
C LYS A 12 17.86 21.65 -3.18
N ALA A 13 17.39 20.84 -4.11
CA ALA A 13 16.78 21.32 -5.36
C ALA A 13 15.37 21.89 -5.16
N ALA A 14 14.68 21.50 -4.08
CA ALA A 14 13.31 21.89 -3.81
C ALA A 14 13.08 22.35 -2.35
N PRO A 15 13.79 23.39 -1.87
CA PRO A 15 13.71 23.84 -0.47
C PRO A 15 12.36 24.44 -0.07
N GLY A 16 11.53 24.84 -1.05
CA GLY A 16 10.19 25.40 -0.83
C GLY A 16 9.05 24.40 -1.06
N GLN A 17 9.35 23.09 -1.19
CA GLN A 17 8.30 22.08 -1.23
C GLN A 17 7.79 21.79 0.18
N GLU A 18 6.47 21.84 0.33
CA GLU A 18 5.79 21.62 1.60
C GLU A 18 4.75 20.50 1.46
N LEU A 19 4.34 19.95 2.60
CA LEU A 19 3.19 19.05 2.65
C LEU A 19 1.92 19.91 2.62
N PHE A 20 1.17 19.81 1.54
CA PHE A 20 -0.11 20.49 1.42
C PHE A 20 -1.17 19.76 2.26
N LEU A 21 -1.71 20.46 3.27
CA LEU A 21 -2.82 20.01 4.10
C LEU A 21 -4.05 20.88 3.77
N PRO A 22 -4.93 20.45 2.86
CA PRO A 22 -6.12 21.22 2.51
C PRO A 22 -7.02 21.42 3.73
N SER A 23 -7.42 22.66 3.98
CA SER A 23 -8.39 23.02 5.03
C SER A 23 -9.85 22.77 4.62
N SER A 24 -10.08 22.47 3.34
CA SER A 24 -11.39 22.24 2.75
C SER A 24 -11.32 21.05 1.79
N GLY A 25 -12.33 20.18 1.81
CA GLY A 25 -12.38 19.00 0.95
C GLY A 25 -13.11 17.84 1.64
N SER A 26 -13.22 16.71 0.94
CA SER A 26 -13.74 15.50 1.58
C SER A 26 -12.67 14.86 2.46
N LEU A 27 -13.04 14.37 3.64
CA LEU A 27 -12.15 13.59 4.51
C LEU A 27 -12.23 12.12 4.11
N THR A 28 -11.95 11.83 2.84
CA THR A 28 -11.99 10.48 2.29
C THR A 28 -10.59 9.87 2.29
N LEU A 29 -10.47 8.65 2.79
CA LEU A 29 -9.22 7.90 2.70
C LEU A 29 -8.96 7.41 1.27
N THR A 30 -7.69 7.46 0.86
CA THR A 30 -7.19 6.85 -0.36
C THR A 30 -5.81 6.29 -0.08
N ALA A 31 -5.57 5.05 -0.49
CA ALA A 31 -4.33 4.33 -0.22
C ALA A 31 -3.67 3.89 -1.52
N TYR A 32 -2.34 3.79 -1.48
CA TYR A 32 -1.49 3.31 -2.54
C TYR A 32 -0.54 2.29 -1.93
N CYS A 33 -0.35 1.15 -2.60
CA CYS A 33 0.68 0.18 -2.23
C CYS A 33 1.56 -0.17 -3.43
N ASP A 34 2.82 -0.45 -3.14
CA ASP A 34 3.85 -0.79 -4.11
C ASP A 34 4.85 -1.74 -3.46
N ALA A 35 5.47 -2.61 -4.25
CA ALA A 35 6.56 -3.46 -3.78
C ALA A 35 7.68 -3.59 -4.82
N ASP A 36 8.93 -3.58 -4.35
CA ASP A 36 10.03 -4.03 -5.19
C ASP A 36 10.15 -5.57 -5.11
N TRP A 37 10.54 -6.22 -6.21
CA TRP A 37 10.87 -7.65 -6.18
C TRP A 37 12.37 -7.88 -6.13
N ALA A 38 12.83 -8.49 -5.03
CA ALA A 38 14.24 -8.82 -4.79
C ALA A 38 15.20 -7.62 -4.93
N GLY A 39 14.75 -6.41 -4.57
CA GLY A 39 15.50 -5.16 -4.74
C GLY A 39 16.78 -5.10 -3.92
N CYS A 40 16.86 -5.80 -2.78
CA CYS A 40 18.10 -5.88 -2.01
C CYS A 40 19.07 -6.91 -2.61
N GLN A 41 20.16 -6.46 -3.25
CA GLN A 41 21.13 -7.35 -3.90
C GLN A 41 21.79 -8.36 -2.96
N SER A 42 22.03 -8.00 -1.70
CA SER A 42 22.72 -8.88 -0.73
C SER A 42 21.82 -9.93 -0.08
N THR A 43 20.55 -9.61 0.19
CA THR A 43 19.63 -10.52 0.88
C THR A 43 18.51 -11.05 -0.02
N ARG A 44 18.39 -10.51 -1.25
CA ARG A 44 17.29 -10.73 -2.20
C ARG A 44 15.91 -10.49 -1.60
N ARG A 45 15.83 -9.75 -0.50
CA ARG A 45 14.58 -9.36 0.15
C ARG A 45 13.97 -8.15 -0.55
N SER A 46 12.66 -8.20 -0.63
CA SER A 46 11.83 -7.14 -1.19
C SER A 46 11.57 -6.00 -0.20
N MET A 47 11.21 -4.85 -0.72
CA MET A 47 10.68 -3.69 -0.01
C MET A 47 9.19 -3.61 -0.27
N THR A 48 8.43 -3.43 0.80
CA THR A 48 7.01 -3.09 0.76
C THR A 48 6.86 -1.60 1.06
N GLY A 49 6.10 -0.92 0.22
CA GLY A 49 5.72 0.47 0.37
C GLY A 49 4.21 0.64 0.45
N TYR A 50 3.78 1.61 1.27
CA TYR A 50 2.44 2.18 1.13
C TYR A 50 2.44 3.67 1.44
N TYR A 51 1.42 4.34 0.91
CA TYR A 51 1.16 5.76 1.08
C TYR A 51 -0.35 5.96 1.19
N ILE A 52 -0.80 6.65 2.23
CA ILE A 52 -2.22 6.86 2.52
C ILE A 52 -2.47 8.35 2.70
N GLN A 53 -3.52 8.83 2.04
CA GLN A 53 -4.00 10.20 2.10
C GLN A 53 -5.41 10.28 2.68
N LEU A 54 -5.70 11.40 3.34
CA LEU A 54 -7.03 11.81 3.77
C LEU A 54 -7.36 13.12 3.05
N GLY A 55 -8.32 13.11 2.14
CA GLY A 55 -8.69 14.32 1.39
C GLY A 55 -7.55 14.93 0.57
N GLY A 56 -6.64 14.09 0.06
CA GLY A 56 -5.43 14.51 -0.65
C GLY A 56 -4.23 14.85 0.25
N ALA A 57 -4.43 14.95 1.57
CA ALA A 57 -3.37 15.19 2.54
C ALA A 57 -2.66 13.87 2.92
N PRO A 58 -1.32 13.76 2.87
CA PRO A 58 -0.61 12.57 3.37
C PRO A 58 -0.79 12.42 4.88
N VAL A 59 -1.23 11.23 5.32
CA VAL A 59 -1.45 10.93 6.76
C VAL A 59 -0.67 9.72 7.27
N SER A 60 -0.35 8.76 6.40
CA SER A 60 0.50 7.61 6.78
C SER A 60 1.29 7.10 5.59
N TRP A 61 2.55 6.73 5.81
CA TRP A 61 3.40 6.13 4.79
C TRP A 61 4.42 5.21 5.44
N ARG A 62 4.85 4.19 4.69
CA ARG A 62 5.88 3.26 5.15
C ARG A 62 6.67 2.75 3.97
N ALA A 63 7.97 2.60 4.16
CA ALA A 63 8.85 1.81 3.31
C ALA A 63 9.62 0.82 4.20
N LYS A 64 9.36 -0.48 4.03
CA LYS A 64 9.90 -1.51 4.92
C LYS A 64 10.40 -2.72 4.14
N LYS A 65 11.60 -3.17 4.48
CA LYS A 65 12.14 -4.44 3.98
C LYS A 65 11.32 -5.61 4.53
N GLN A 66 10.86 -6.48 3.64
CA GLN A 66 10.17 -7.71 4.02
C GLN A 66 11.10 -8.61 4.84
N ARG A 67 10.55 -9.28 5.85
CA ARG A 67 11.34 -10.18 6.73
C ARG A 67 11.74 -11.46 6.01
N VAL A 68 10.87 -11.91 5.09
CA VAL A 68 11.02 -13.16 4.33
C VAL A 68 11.39 -12.82 2.89
N VAL A 69 12.19 -13.69 2.25
CA VAL A 69 12.49 -13.60 0.82
C VAL A 69 11.30 -14.12 0.05
N ALA A 70 10.76 -13.31 -0.85
CA ALA A 70 9.67 -13.72 -1.71
C ALA A 70 10.17 -14.46 -2.95
N ARG A 71 9.37 -15.44 -3.38
CA ARG A 71 9.62 -16.33 -4.50
C ARG A 71 8.91 -15.88 -5.78
N SER A 72 8.05 -14.87 -5.70
CA SER A 72 7.40 -14.25 -6.86
C SER A 72 7.11 -12.77 -6.64
N SER A 73 6.95 -12.00 -7.73
CA SER A 73 6.50 -10.61 -7.67
C SER A 73 5.08 -10.49 -7.09
N VAL A 74 4.20 -11.44 -7.41
CA VAL A 74 2.83 -11.49 -6.88
C VAL A 74 2.81 -11.56 -5.35
N GLU A 75 3.69 -12.36 -4.76
CA GLU A 75 3.79 -12.51 -3.31
C GLU A 75 4.18 -11.20 -2.61
N VAL A 76 5.09 -10.42 -3.20
CA VAL A 76 5.56 -9.18 -2.56
C VAL A 76 4.51 -8.10 -2.61
N GLU A 77 3.76 -8.03 -3.71
CA GLU A 77 2.64 -7.12 -3.89
C GLU A 77 1.51 -7.44 -2.93
N TYR A 78 1.21 -8.73 -2.74
CA TYR A 78 0.21 -9.13 -1.76
C TYR A 78 0.55 -8.74 -0.33
N ARG A 79 1.82 -8.91 0.05
CA ARG A 79 2.29 -8.46 1.36
C ARG A 79 2.22 -6.95 1.51
N ALA A 80 2.45 -6.21 0.42
CA ALA A 80 2.26 -4.76 0.41
C ALA A 80 0.79 -4.38 0.56
N MET A 81 -0.08 -5.04 -0.18
CA MET A 81 -1.53 -4.86 -0.08
C MET A 81 -2.03 -5.18 1.33
N ALA A 82 -1.66 -6.32 1.92
CA ALA A 82 -2.02 -6.69 3.29
C ALA A 82 -1.54 -5.66 4.32
N SER A 83 -0.29 -5.20 4.18
CA SER A 83 0.27 -4.16 5.06
C SER A 83 -0.50 -2.84 4.94
N ALA A 84 -0.85 -2.42 3.72
CA ALA A 84 -1.65 -1.23 3.47
C ALA A 84 -3.08 -1.38 4.02
N THR A 85 -3.71 -2.53 3.83
CA THR A 85 -5.04 -2.84 4.37
C THR A 85 -5.06 -2.74 5.88
N SER A 86 -4.09 -3.33 6.59
CA SER A 86 -4.03 -3.22 8.05
C SER A 86 -3.94 -1.76 8.53
N GLU A 87 -3.15 -0.93 7.85
CA GLU A 87 -3.02 0.49 8.17
C GLU A 87 -4.31 1.27 7.87
N VAL A 88 -4.96 0.97 6.74
CA VAL A 88 -6.25 1.57 6.37
C VAL A 88 -7.31 1.25 7.42
N LEU A 89 -7.41 0.01 7.88
CA LEU A 89 -8.39 -0.39 8.91
C LEU A 89 -8.14 0.35 10.23
N TRP A 90 -6.87 0.45 10.64
CA TRP A 90 -6.50 1.22 11.82
C TRP A 90 -6.89 2.69 11.70
N LEU A 91 -6.64 3.31 10.53
CA LEU A 91 -7.04 4.69 10.26
C LEU A 91 -8.56 4.86 10.23
N ARG A 92 -9.31 3.93 9.62
CA ARG A 92 -10.79 3.95 9.62
C ARG A 92 -11.34 3.90 11.03
N PHE A 93 -10.77 3.04 11.88
CA PHE A 93 -11.12 2.96 13.30
C PHE A 93 -10.83 4.30 14.02
N LEU A 94 -9.62 4.84 13.88
CA LEU A 94 -9.23 6.10 14.49
C LEU A 94 -10.14 7.26 14.03
N LEU A 95 -10.44 7.34 12.74
CA LEU A 95 -11.34 8.37 12.20
C LEU A 95 -12.76 8.21 12.72
N GLY A 96 -13.22 6.97 12.95
CA GLY A 96 -14.49 6.70 13.63
C GLY A 96 -14.55 7.32 15.03
N GLU A 97 -13.50 7.12 15.84
CA GLU A 97 -13.38 7.72 17.18
C GLU A 97 -13.33 9.25 17.12
N LEU A 98 -12.71 9.82 16.07
CA LEU A 98 -12.66 11.26 15.82
C LEU A 98 -13.95 11.82 15.20
N ARG A 99 -15.03 11.02 15.11
CA ARG A 99 -16.33 11.40 14.54
C ARG A 99 -16.29 11.73 13.04
N VAL A 100 -15.35 11.13 12.31
CA VAL A 100 -15.20 11.21 10.84
C VAL A 100 -15.28 9.79 10.23
N PRO A 101 -16.38 9.04 10.43
CA PRO A 101 -16.47 7.67 9.96
C PRO A 101 -16.38 7.59 8.43
N GLN A 102 -15.60 6.64 7.93
CA GLN A 102 -15.47 6.38 6.50
C GLN A 102 -16.61 5.49 6.02
N GLN A 103 -17.62 6.07 5.36
CA GLN A 103 -18.81 5.32 4.94
C GLN A 103 -18.57 4.46 3.70
N ALA A 104 -17.76 4.96 2.76
CA ALA A 104 -17.42 4.25 1.55
C ALA A 104 -16.18 3.34 1.76
N PRO A 105 -16.02 2.29 0.93
CA PRO A 105 -14.77 1.53 0.87
C PRO A 105 -13.59 2.45 0.57
N THR A 106 -12.45 2.19 1.21
CA THR A 106 -11.22 2.93 0.91
C THR A 106 -10.64 2.44 -0.40
N ILE A 107 -10.42 3.33 -1.37
CA ILE A 107 -9.76 2.93 -2.62
C ILE A 107 -8.30 2.62 -2.32
N LEU A 108 -7.87 1.41 -2.68
CA LEU A 108 -6.49 0.93 -2.54
C LEU A 108 -5.87 0.73 -3.92
N TYR A 109 -5.05 1.68 -4.36
CA TYR A 109 -4.36 1.59 -5.64
C TYR A 109 -3.17 0.63 -5.56
N CYS A 110 -3.10 -0.31 -6.51
CA CYS A 110 -2.00 -1.24 -6.69
C CYS A 110 -1.71 -1.38 -8.19
N ASP A 111 -0.45 -1.51 -8.57
CA ASP A 111 -0.01 -1.59 -9.96
C ASP A 111 -0.08 -3.04 -10.51
N ASN A 112 0.01 -4.06 -9.65
CA ASN A 112 0.04 -5.45 -10.07
C ASN A 112 -1.35 -6.05 -10.28
N GLN A 113 -1.69 -6.16 -11.56
CA GLN A 113 -2.93 -6.74 -12.05
C GLN A 113 -3.14 -8.21 -11.63
N ALA A 114 -2.06 -8.98 -11.42
CA ALA A 114 -2.14 -10.34 -10.93
C ALA A 114 -2.54 -10.40 -9.44
N ALA A 115 -2.08 -9.43 -8.62
CA ALA A 115 -2.51 -9.33 -7.23
C ALA A 115 -4.00 -8.98 -7.13
N LEU A 116 -4.49 -8.06 -7.96
CA LEU A 116 -5.92 -7.74 -8.06
C LEU A 116 -6.75 -8.97 -8.48
N HIS A 117 -6.27 -9.73 -9.47
CA HIS A 117 -6.99 -10.89 -9.99
C HIS A 117 -7.10 -12.04 -8.98
N ILE A 118 -6.05 -12.27 -8.19
CA ILE A 118 -6.08 -13.28 -7.11
C ILE A 118 -6.96 -12.80 -5.95
N ALA A 119 -7.11 -11.48 -5.75
CA ALA A 119 -7.93 -10.95 -4.66
C ALA A 119 -9.41 -11.16 -4.98
N ALA A 120 -9.74 -11.08 -6.27
CA ALA A 120 -11.07 -11.34 -6.81
C ALA A 120 -11.39 -12.84 -6.99
N ASN A 121 -10.41 -13.71 -7.24
CA ASN A 121 -10.64 -15.12 -7.57
C ASN A 121 -10.10 -16.11 -6.52
N PRO A 122 -10.96 -16.99 -5.96
CA PRO A 122 -10.57 -17.93 -4.90
C PRO A 122 -9.79 -19.15 -5.41
N VAL A 123 -9.43 -19.23 -6.70
CA VAL A 123 -8.69 -20.37 -7.25
C VAL A 123 -7.25 -20.32 -6.75
N PHE A 124 -7.03 -20.93 -5.59
CA PHE A 124 -5.70 -21.13 -5.01
C PHE A 124 -4.84 -21.94 -5.98
N HIS A 125 -3.68 -21.39 -6.34
CA HIS A 125 -2.61 -22.17 -6.97
C HIS A 125 -1.66 -22.63 -5.88
N GLU A 126 -1.12 -23.85 -5.96
CA GLU A 126 -0.15 -24.41 -5.00
C GLU A 126 1.05 -23.48 -4.71
N ARG A 127 1.29 -22.50 -5.58
CA ARG A 127 2.37 -21.50 -5.51
C ARG A 127 2.15 -20.37 -4.49
N THR A 128 0.99 -20.20 -3.87
CA THR A 128 0.71 -19.08 -2.92
C THR A 128 0.55 -19.47 -1.45
N LYS A 129 0.79 -20.74 -1.07
CA LYS A 129 0.63 -21.23 0.33
C LYS A 129 1.36 -20.38 1.39
N HIS A 130 2.47 -19.74 1.05
CA HIS A 130 3.29 -18.95 1.98
C HIS A 130 2.83 -17.48 2.14
N VAL A 131 1.78 -17.07 1.43
CA VAL A 131 1.07 -15.79 1.58
C VAL A 131 -0.44 -16.00 1.70
N GLU A 132 -0.86 -17.23 1.98
CA GLU A 132 -2.26 -17.61 2.06
C GLU A 132 -3.03 -16.74 3.06
N MET A 133 -2.49 -16.56 4.27
CA MET A 133 -3.11 -15.72 5.30
C MET A 133 -3.25 -14.26 4.86
N ASP A 134 -2.25 -13.69 4.19
CA ASP A 134 -2.31 -12.32 3.66
C ASP A 134 -3.42 -12.20 2.61
N CYS A 135 -3.56 -13.21 1.74
CA CYS A 135 -4.63 -13.26 0.74
C CYS A 135 -6.02 -13.38 1.38
N TYR A 136 -6.19 -14.26 2.37
CA TYR A 136 -7.45 -14.42 3.10
C TYR A 136 -7.84 -13.11 3.80
N PHE A 137 -6.91 -12.49 4.51
CA PHE A 137 -7.09 -11.23 5.22
C PHE A 137 -7.56 -10.12 4.30
N VAL A 138 -6.81 -9.86 3.20
CA VAL A 138 -7.21 -8.82 2.25
C VAL A 138 -8.59 -9.11 1.69
N ARG A 139 -8.86 -10.35 1.28
CA ARG A 139 -10.14 -10.74 0.66
C ARG A 139 -11.33 -10.58 1.60
N GLU A 140 -11.17 -10.93 2.87
CA GLU A 140 -12.22 -10.74 3.87
C GLU A 140 -12.64 -9.27 3.95
N HIS A 141 -11.67 -8.36 4.00
CA HIS A 141 -11.93 -6.92 4.03
C HIS A 141 -12.45 -6.33 2.71
N LEU A 142 -12.26 -7.04 1.58
CA LEU A 142 -12.96 -6.75 0.33
C LEU A 142 -14.45 -7.09 0.41
N GLN A 143 -14.76 -8.26 0.97
CA GLN A 143 -16.14 -8.74 1.11
C GLN A 143 -16.93 -7.87 2.07
N TYR A 144 -16.29 -7.33 3.11
CA TYR A 144 -16.89 -6.35 4.01
C TYR A 144 -16.95 -4.92 3.45
N ALA A 145 -16.49 -4.71 2.21
CA ALA A 145 -16.50 -3.41 1.55
C ALA A 145 -15.76 -2.31 2.35
N GLU A 146 -14.70 -2.67 3.09
CA GLU A 146 -13.87 -1.70 3.81
C GLU A 146 -12.76 -1.15 2.93
N ILE A 147 -12.33 -1.95 1.95
CA ILE A 147 -11.35 -1.60 0.93
C ILE A 147 -11.86 -1.97 -0.47
N GLN A 148 -11.44 -1.18 -1.47
CA GLN A 148 -11.70 -1.44 -2.88
C GLN A 148 -10.40 -1.28 -3.69
N PRO A 149 -9.71 -2.38 -4.04
CA PRO A 149 -8.50 -2.37 -4.83
C PRO A 149 -8.81 -1.89 -6.24
N GLN A 150 -7.99 -0.97 -6.71
CA GLN A 150 -8.07 -0.46 -8.08
C GLN A 150 -6.70 -0.49 -8.73
N LYS A 151 -6.68 -0.82 -10.03
CA LYS A 151 -5.46 -0.73 -10.80
C LYS A 151 -5.15 0.73 -11.09
N ILE A 152 -3.92 1.14 -10.86
CA ILE A 152 -3.39 2.38 -11.44
C ILE A 152 -2.36 2.03 -12.52
N HIS A 153 -2.39 2.77 -13.63
CA HIS A 153 -1.40 2.63 -14.68
C HIS A 153 -0.17 3.46 -14.32
N THR A 154 0.96 2.81 -14.11
CA THR A 154 2.25 3.47 -14.03
C THR A 154 2.76 3.69 -15.45
N SER A 155 2.78 4.92 -15.94
CA SER A 155 3.54 5.28 -17.14
C SER A 155 5.02 5.19 -16.78
N SER A 156 5.64 4.06 -17.15
CA SER A 156 7.10 3.85 -17.08
C SER A 156 7.79 4.53 -18.25
#